data_AF-A0A969INB0-F1
#
_entry.id   AF-A0A969INB0-F1
#
_cell.length_a   1.000
_cell.length_b   1.000
_cell.length_c   1.000
_cell.angle_alpha   90.00
_cell.angle_beta   90.00
_cell.angle_gamma   90.00
#
_symmetry.space_group_name_H-M   'P 1'
#
loop_
_entity.id
_entity.type
_entity.pdbx_description
1 polymer ?
#
loop_
_entity_poly.entity_id
_entity_poly.type
_entity_poly.pdbx_seq_one_letter_code
_entity_poly.pdbx_strand_id
1 'polypeptide(L)'
;MIGTRGVLVVREDTAIMGEIRNCQRIEIYGHVQGQIAAESILVHEGGRFYGTVKSDTADVHGTMQGDVFVKHLISIRSSGSVSGNVRYGQLALEAGGNLSAEVRNVPPTLGGDLGLTVNKGRTVTITLEDLRAFDPDDKATDLVFSVSNARNGFVSLSRKPAEPVAKFSQAELESGIVLFRHDGTNTQKASFDVVVADQAGATSGSARTVQVDVTG
;
A
#
# COMPACT_ATOMS: atom_id res chain seq x y z
N MET A 1 25.63 -14.82 38.05
CA MET A 1 26.33 -14.15 36.93
C MET A 1 25.37 -14.11 35.76
N ILE A 2 24.80 -12.94 35.43
CA ILE A 2 23.84 -12.78 34.35
C ILE A 2 24.65 -12.50 33.07
N GLY A 3 24.54 -13.38 32.08
CA GLY A 3 25.36 -13.33 30.87
C GLY A 3 24.99 -12.16 29.97
N THR A 4 25.89 -11.20 29.81
CA THR A 4 25.83 -10.10 28.83
C THR A 4 26.17 -10.58 27.41
N ARG A 5 25.53 -11.65 26.93
CA ARG A 5 25.77 -12.12 25.56
C ARG A 5 24.87 -11.34 24.61
N GLY A 6 25.44 -10.34 23.91
CA GLY A 6 24.82 -9.72 22.73
C GLY A 6 24.33 -8.28 22.86
N VAL A 7 24.63 -7.58 23.97
CA VAL A 7 24.26 -6.16 24.14
C VAL A 7 25.40 -5.24 23.72
N LEU A 8 25.14 -4.30 22.81
CA LEU A 8 26.05 -3.22 22.44
C LEU A 8 25.55 -1.90 23.05
N VAL A 9 26.42 -1.17 23.74
CA VAL A 9 26.07 0.12 24.35
C VAL A 9 26.96 1.22 23.77
N VAL A 10 26.35 2.25 23.19
CA VAL A 10 27.01 3.43 22.64
C VAL A 10 26.82 4.58 23.62
N ARG A 11 27.90 5.01 24.30
CA ARG A 11 27.86 6.09 25.30
C ARG A 11 27.77 7.47 24.65
N GLU A 12 27.38 8.49 25.41
CA GLU A 12 27.10 9.87 24.97
C GLU A 12 28.24 10.50 24.15
N ASP A 13 29.49 10.29 24.56
CA ASP A 13 30.69 10.81 23.85
C ASP A 13 31.20 9.90 22.73
N THR A 14 30.45 8.86 22.37
CA THR A 14 30.84 7.89 21.34
C THR A 14 30.11 8.18 20.03
N ALA A 15 30.87 8.31 18.95
CA ALA A 15 30.36 8.34 17.59
C ALA A 15 30.77 7.07 16.84
N ILE A 16 29.80 6.33 16.32
CA ILE A 16 30.03 5.14 15.50
C ILE A 16 29.58 5.42 14.07
N MET A 17 30.48 5.17 13.12
CA MET A 17 30.21 5.24 11.69
C MET A 17 30.42 3.85 11.09
N GLY A 18 29.40 3.26 10.46
CA GLY A 18 29.55 1.99 9.74
C GLY A 18 28.38 1.03 9.89
N GLU A 19 28.68 -0.26 9.86
CA GLU A 19 27.67 -1.32 9.87
C GLU A 19 27.79 -2.19 11.12
N ILE A 20 26.66 -2.38 11.82
CA ILE A 20 26.51 -3.21 13.02
C ILE A 20 25.57 -4.37 12.66
N ARG A 21 26.09 -5.60 12.69
CA ARG A 21 25.34 -6.85 12.43
C ARG A 21 25.40 -7.78 13.64
N ASN A 22 24.49 -8.76 13.67
CA ASN A 22 24.45 -9.83 14.68
C ASN A 22 24.38 -9.32 16.13
N CYS A 23 23.73 -8.19 16.34
CA CYS A 23 23.52 -7.63 17.67
C CYS A 23 22.16 -8.08 18.19
N GLN A 24 22.08 -8.55 19.44
CA GLN A 24 20.79 -8.90 20.01
C GLN A 24 20.06 -7.63 20.45
N ARG A 25 20.76 -6.78 21.21
CA ARG A 25 20.22 -5.52 21.71
C ARG A 25 21.25 -4.42 21.58
N ILE A 26 20.85 -3.26 21.07
CA ILE A 26 21.70 -2.07 21.07
C ILE A 26 21.05 -0.94 21.85
N GLU A 27 21.85 -0.28 22.68
CA GLU A 27 21.47 0.91 23.43
C GLU A 27 22.30 2.10 22.97
N ILE A 28 21.64 3.18 22.54
CA ILE A 28 22.28 4.35 21.95
C ILE A 28 22.04 5.56 22.84
N TYR A 29 23.09 6.03 23.50
CA TYR A 29 23.13 7.31 24.22
C TYR A 29 23.91 8.38 23.42
N GLY A 30 24.88 7.96 22.59
CA GLY A 30 25.68 8.85 21.75
C GLY A 30 25.17 8.95 20.31
N HIS A 31 26.11 8.97 19.38
CA HIS A 31 25.86 9.15 17.96
C HIS A 31 26.15 7.87 17.17
N VAL A 32 25.20 7.44 16.34
CA VAL A 32 25.42 6.32 15.42
C VAL A 32 24.96 6.72 14.03
N GLN A 33 25.82 6.53 13.05
CA GLN A 33 25.48 6.71 11.65
C GLN A 33 25.88 5.48 10.82
N GLY A 34 24.91 4.95 10.07
CA GLY A 34 25.12 3.82 9.17
C GLY A 34 24.02 2.77 9.28
N GLN A 35 24.39 1.49 9.22
CA GLN A 35 23.43 0.39 9.13
C GLN A 35 23.42 -0.45 10.42
N ILE A 36 22.25 -0.66 11.01
CA ILE A 36 22.08 -1.48 12.21
C ILE A 36 21.11 -2.63 11.91
N ALA A 37 21.54 -3.85 12.18
CA ALA A 37 20.70 -5.04 12.21
C ALA A 37 20.76 -5.66 13.62
N ALA A 38 19.67 -5.56 14.38
CA ALA A 38 19.56 -6.07 15.74
C ALA A 38 18.15 -6.59 16.06
N GLU A 39 17.96 -7.46 17.06
CA GLU A 39 16.60 -7.88 17.47
C GLU A 39 15.85 -6.74 18.16
N SER A 40 16.52 -6.01 19.05
CA SER A 40 15.95 -4.92 19.85
C SER A 40 16.84 -3.67 19.83
N ILE A 41 16.23 -2.50 19.67
CA ILE A 41 16.93 -1.21 19.65
C ILE A 41 16.31 -0.29 20.68
N LEU A 42 17.16 0.33 21.50
CA LEU A 42 16.77 1.37 22.44
C LEU A 42 17.60 2.62 22.18
N VAL A 43 16.95 3.69 21.76
CA VAL A 43 17.58 5.01 21.63
C VAL A 43 17.18 5.83 22.83
N HIS A 44 18.14 6.07 23.72
CA HIS A 44 17.93 6.84 24.93
C HIS A 44 17.81 8.34 24.62
N GLU A 45 17.39 9.12 25.61
CA GLU A 45 17.38 10.58 25.52
C GLU A 45 18.79 11.11 25.20
N GLY A 46 18.90 12.07 24.27
CA GLY A 46 20.19 12.56 23.75
C GLY A 46 20.83 11.67 22.67
N GLY A 47 20.45 10.40 22.59
CA GLY A 47 20.89 9.47 21.56
C GLY A 47 20.42 9.87 20.17
N ARG A 48 21.33 9.79 19.19
CA ARG A 48 21.06 10.15 17.78
C ARG A 48 21.46 9.04 16.84
N PHE A 49 20.50 8.56 16.05
CA PHE A 49 20.72 7.58 14.99
C PHE A 49 20.42 8.17 13.62
N TYR A 50 21.34 7.97 12.67
CA TYR A 50 21.20 8.36 11.26
C TYR A 50 21.52 7.20 10.32
N GLY A 51 20.54 6.72 9.54
CA GLY A 51 20.79 5.71 8.50
C GLY A 51 19.72 4.64 8.41
N THR A 52 20.12 3.40 8.12
CA THR A 52 19.18 2.28 7.92
C THR A 52 19.16 1.37 9.12
N VAL A 53 17.98 1.06 9.63
CA VAL A 53 17.82 0.17 10.78
C VAL A 53 16.85 -0.96 10.49
N LYS A 54 17.23 -2.18 10.85
CA LYS A 54 16.41 -3.39 10.76
C LYS A 54 16.33 -4.04 12.13
N SER A 55 15.14 -4.10 12.69
CA SER A 55 14.90 -4.74 13.99
C SER A 55 13.53 -5.39 14.11
N ASP A 56 13.36 -6.21 15.15
CA ASP A 56 12.05 -6.75 15.49
C ASP A 56 11.29 -5.77 16.39
N THR A 57 11.98 -5.12 17.33
CA THR A 57 11.41 -4.12 18.24
C THR A 57 12.29 -2.88 18.36
N ALA A 58 11.67 -1.71 18.52
CA ALA A 58 12.37 -0.44 18.74
C ALA A 58 11.67 0.40 19.83
N ASP A 59 12.45 0.97 20.74
CA ASP A 59 12.00 1.92 21.76
C ASP A 59 12.82 3.20 21.65
N VAL A 60 12.14 4.34 21.46
CA VAL A 60 12.75 5.60 21.02
C VAL A 60 12.42 6.71 22.01
N HIS A 61 13.39 7.07 22.83
CA HIS A 61 13.41 8.28 23.66
C HIS A 61 14.23 9.42 23.02
N GLY A 62 15.16 9.12 22.11
CA GLY A 62 16.00 10.10 21.42
C GLY A 62 15.56 10.40 19.99
N THR A 63 16.52 10.67 19.11
CA THR A 63 16.26 10.96 17.69
C THR A 63 16.68 9.81 16.79
N MET A 64 15.81 9.41 15.88
CA MET A 64 16.10 8.47 14.80
C MET A 64 15.72 9.07 13.45
N GLN A 65 16.65 9.08 12.51
CA GLN A 65 16.39 9.57 11.15
C GLN A 65 16.91 8.59 10.10
N GLY A 66 16.08 8.28 9.11
CA GLY A 66 16.45 7.48 7.93
C GLY A 66 15.45 6.39 7.58
N ASP A 67 15.93 5.25 7.11
CA ASP A 67 15.09 4.11 6.72
C ASP A 67 14.94 3.14 7.90
N VAL A 68 13.76 3.11 8.51
CA VAL A 68 13.47 2.36 9.74
C VAL A 68 12.57 1.17 9.42
N PHE A 69 13.05 -0.04 9.65
CA PHE A 69 12.28 -1.28 9.45
C PHE A 69 12.14 -2.02 10.78
N VAL A 70 10.94 -2.01 11.37
CA VAL A 70 10.61 -2.67 12.63
C VAL A 70 9.51 -3.69 12.41
N LYS A 71 9.78 -4.98 12.62
CA LYS A 71 8.80 -6.01 12.26
C LYS A 71 7.57 -6.07 13.17
N HIS A 72 7.75 -5.93 14.48
CA HIS A 72 6.68 -6.11 15.45
C HIS A 72 6.17 -4.78 16.01
N LEU A 73 6.95 -4.09 16.84
CA LEU A 73 6.49 -2.90 17.57
C LEU A 73 7.58 -1.82 17.61
N ILE A 74 7.21 -0.61 17.19
CA ILE A 74 7.96 0.62 17.47
C ILE A 74 7.23 1.43 18.54
N SER A 75 7.91 1.74 19.64
CA SER A 75 7.43 2.62 20.71
C SER A 75 8.19 3.94 20.66
N ILE A 76 7.48 5.04 20.46
CA ILE A 76 8.03 6.40 20.49
C ILE A 76 7.55 7.07 21.77
N ARG A 77 8.50 7.34 22.66
CA ARG A 77 8.27 7.91 23.99
C ARG A 77 8.06 9.42 23.91
N SER A 78 7.70 10.05 25.02
CA SER A 78 7.41 11.50 25.09
C SER A 78 8.53 12.43 24.59
N SER A 79 9.79 11.99 24.62
CA SER A 79 10.95 12.74 24.10
C SER A 79 11.44 12.24 22.73
N GLY A 80 10.85 11.15 22.23
CA GLY A 80 11.27 10.47 21.02
C GLY A 80 10.87 11.22 19.75
N SER A 81 11.79 11.30 18.79
CA SER A 81 11.53 11.84 17.45
C SER A 81 12.04 10.87 16.38
N VAL A 82 11.13 10.40 15.52
CA VAL A 82 11.46 9.52 14.39
C VAL A 82 11.10 10.20 13.09
N SER A 83 12.04 10.27 12.14
CA SER A 83 11.81 10.85 10.82
C SER A 83 12.38 10.02 9.66
N GLY A 84 11.70 10.03 8.51
CA GLY A 84 12.14 9.33 7.29
C GLY A 84 11.17 8.24 6.83
N ASN A 85 11.69 7.19 6.17
CA ASN A 85 10.87 6.08 5.68
C ASN A 85 10.73 5.04 6.79
N VAL A 86 9.57 5.01 7.45
CA VAL A 86 9.34 4.11 8.59
C VAL A 86 8.35 3.01 8.19
N ARG A 87 8.80 1.75 8.21
CA ARG A 87 7.96 0.56 8.08
C ARG A 87 7.88 -0.15 9.43
N TYR A 88 6.67 -0.33 9.93
CA TYR A 88 6.42 -0.94 11.23
C TYR A 88 5.24 -1.92 11.18
N GLY A 89 5.25 -2.93 12.06
CA GLY A 89 4.07 -3.77 12.29
C GLY A 89 3.01 -3.05 13.12
N GLN A 90 3.39 -2.59 14.31
CA GLN A 90 2.56 -1.81 15.23
C GLN A 90 3.32 -0.56 15.70
N LEU A 91 2.59 0.52 15.95
CA LEU A 91 3.10 1.80 16.46
C LEU A 91 2.44 2.12 17.80
N ALA A 92 3.26 2.38 18.82
CA ALA A 92 2.84 2.98 20.08
C ALA A 92 3.50 4.37 20.20
N LEU A 93 2.69 5.41 20.39
CA LEU A 93 3.16 6.79 20.51
C LEU A 93 2.66 7.38 21.83
N GLU A 94 3.58 7.85 22.67
CA GLU A 94 3.26 8.57 23.90
C GLU A 94 3.07 10.07 23.66
N ALA A 95 2.31 10.73 24.55
CA ALA A 95 2.11 12.17 24.48
C ALA A 95 3.45 12.93 24.55
N GLY A 96 3.76 13.71 23.51
CA GLY A 96 5.03 14.43 23.36
C GLY A 96 5.96 13.82 22.31
N GLY A 97 5.80 12.53 21.98
CA GLY A 97 6.56 11.89 20.91
C GLY A 97 6.22 12.46 19.54
N ASN A 98 7.21 12.57 18.67
CA ASN A 98 7.05 13.06 17.30
C ASN A 98 7.40 11.98 16.27
N LEU A 99 6.53 11.78 15.30
CA LEU A 99 6.74 10.90 14.16
C LEU A 99 6.49 11.68 12.87
N SER A 100 7.53 11.83 12.06
CA SER A 100 7.47 12.41 10.73
C SER A 100 7.86 11.34 9.71
N ALA A 101 6.93 10.45 9.37
CA ALA A 101 7.15 9.38 8.41
C ALA A 101 6.60 9.71 7.02
N GLU A 102 7.31 9.31 5.96
CA GLU A 102 6.75 9.26 4.62
C GLU A 102 5.88 8.00 4.48
N VAL A 103 4.56 8.18 4.43
CA VAL A 103 3.64 7.10 4.06
C VAL A 103 3.68 6.99 2.54
N ARG A 104 4.20 5.87 2.04
CA ARG A 104 4.27 5.62 0.61
C ARG A 104 3.02 4.85 0.19
N ASN A 105 2.17 5.52 -0.58
CA ASN A 105 1.02 4.93 -1.25
C ASN A 105 1.45 3.67 -2.04
N VAL A 106 0.75 2.56 -1.84
CA VAL A 106 0.87 1.40 -2.71
C VAL A 106 -0.07 1.59 -3.90
N PRO A 107 0.36 1.40 -5.15
CA PRO A 107 -0.57 1.48 -6.27
C PRO A 107 -1.53 0.30 -6.29
N PRO A 108 -2.78 0.49 -6.74
CA PRO A 108 -3.75 -0.57 -6.81
C PRO A 108 -3.39 -1.59 -7.90
N THR A 109 -3.87 -2.82 -7.75
CA THR A 109 -3.69 -3.89 -8.74
C THR A 109 -5.02 -4.37 -9.31
N LEU A 110 -5.05 -4.67 -10.61
CA LEU A 110 -6.22 -5.24 -11.28
C LEU A 110 -6.22 -6.77 -11.17
N GLY A 111 -7.34 -7.33 -10.73
CA GLY A 111 -7.65 -8.75 -10.74
C GLY A 111 -8.93 -9.07 -11.53
N GLY A 112 -9.29 -10.35 -11.53
CA GLY A 112 -10.36 -10.90 -12.36
C GLY A 112 -9.80 -11.60 -13.61
N ASP A 113 -10.63 -12.37 -14.30
CA ASP A 113 -10.25 -13.04 -15.53
C ASP A 113 -10.34 -12.14 -16.78
N LEU A 114 -10.97 -10.97 -16.65
CA LEU A 114 -11.22 -9.99 -17.71
C LEU A 114 -12.01 -10.56 -18.90
N GLY A 115 -12.84 -11.57 -18.65
CA GLY A 115 -13.76 -12.17 -19.61
C GLY A 115 -15.21 -11.85 -19.26
N LEU A 116 -16.04 -11.59 -20.27
CA LEU A 116 -17.48 -11.44 -20.11
C LEU A 116 -18.19 -12.19 -21.24
N THR A 117 -19.42 -12.64 -21.00
CA THR A 117 -20.32 -13.14 -22.05
C THR A 117 -21.62 -12.36 -22.02
N VAL A 118 -22.07 -11.89 -23.18
CA VAL A 118 -23.30 -11.11 -23.30
C VAL A 118 -24.08 -11.53 -24.54
N ASN A 119 -25.41 -11.59 -24.43
CA ASN A 119 -26.24 -11.76 -25.61
C ASN A 119 -26.26 -10.47 -26.44
N LYS A 120 -26.26 -10.59 -27.77
CA LYS A 120 -26.30 -9.46 -28.68
C LYS A 120 -27.43 -8.48 -28.35
N GLY A 121 -27.07 -7.22 -28.14
CA GLY A 121 -28.00 -6.13 -27.82
C GLY A 121 -28.56 -6.18 -26.39
N ARG A 122 -28.04 -7.07 -25.55
CA ARG A 122 -28.44 -7.23 -24.15
C ARG A 122 -27.37 -6.66 -23.22
N THR A 123 -27.68 -6.76 -21.93
CA THR A 123 -26.85 -6.29 -20.83
C THR A 123 -26.45 -7.48 -19.96
N VAL A 124 -25.22 -7.46 -19.48
CA VAL A 124 -24.68 -8.38 -18.46
C VAL A 124 -24.12 -7.58 -17.29
N THR A 125 -24.24 -8.11 -16.09
CA THR A 125 -23.61 -7.53 -14.90
C THR A 125 -22.14 -7.91 -14.88
N ILE A 126 -21.25 -6.95 -14.63
CA ILE A 126 -19.83 -7.20 -14.39
C ILE A 126 -19.67 -7.62 -12.93
N THR A 127 -19.05 -8.76 -12.68
CA THR A 127 -18.88 -9.36 -11.35
C THR A 127 -17.43 -9.27 -10.88
N LEU A 128 -17.19 -9.67 -9.62
CA LEU A 128 -15.86 -9.74 -9.03
C LEU A 128 -14.99 -10.88 -9.59
N GLU A 129 -15.58 -11.83 -10.32
CA GLU A 129 -14.84 -12.85 -11.05
C GLU A 129 -14.23 -12.25 -12.32
N ASP A 130 -14.98 -11.37 -12.98
CA ASP A 130 -14.58 -10.73 -14.24
C ASP A 130 -13.55 -9.60 -14.00
N LEU A 131 -13.81 -8.76 -13.00
CA LEU A 131 -13.02 -7.57 -12.72
C LEU A 131 -13.02 -7.25 -11.24
N ARG A 132 -11.87 -6.84 -10.69
CA ARG A 132 -11.76 -6.30 -9.32
C ARG A 132 -10.44 -5.54 -9.15
N ALA A 133 -10.38 -4.69 -8.13
CA ALA A 133 -9.18 -4.00 -7.72
C ALA A 133 -8.75 -4.42 -6.31
N PHE A 134 -7.45 -4.52 -6.08
CA PHE A 134 -6.86 -4.77 -4.78
C PHE A 134 -5.87 -3.69 -4.42
N ASP A 135 -6.04 -3.13 -3.23
CA ASP A 135 -5.16 -2.14 -2.67
C ASP A 135 -5.08 -2.36 -1.13
N PRO A 136 -3.88 -2.43 -0.54
CA PRO A 136 -3.72 -2.69 0.89
C PRO A 136 -3.95 -1.45 1.78
N ASP A 137 -3.91 -0.24 1.24
CA ASP A 137 -4.02 1.03 1.95
C ASP A 137 -5.27 1.85 1.59
N ASP A 138 -5.98 1.52 0.52
CA ASP A 138 -7.23 2.17 0.11
C ASP A 138 -8.49 1.31 0.28
N LYS A 139 -9.63 1.98 0.49
CA LYS A 139 -10.96 1.33 0.56
C LYS A 139 -11.57 1.18 -0.82
N ALA A 140 -12.51 0.25 -0.98
CA ALA A 140 -13.23 0.02 -2.24
C ALA A 140 -13.95 1.26 -2.80
N THR A 141 -14.34 2.23 -1.97
CA THR A 141 -14.93 3.50 -2.42
C THR A 141 -13.92 4.42 -3.10
N ASP A 142 -12.64 4.28 -2.76
CA ASP A 142 -11.56 5.17 -3.16
C ASP A 142 -10.81 4.61 -4.38
N LEU A 143 -11.09 3.36 -4.76
CA LEU A 143 -10.59 2.71 -5.97
C LEU A 143 -11.53 2.95 -7.14
N VAL A 144 -11.09 3.74 -8.12
CA VAL A 144 -11.91 4.16 -9.27
C VAL A 144 -11.39 3.57 -10.57
N PHE A 145 -12.21 2.74 -11.21
CA PHE A 145 -11.97 2.27 -12.56
C PHE A 145 -12.27 3.37 -13.57
N SER A 146 -11.39 3.51 -14.57
CA SER A 146 -11.62 4.31 -15.76
C SER A 146 -11.73 3.40 -16.98
N VAL A 147 -12.77 3.59 -17.76
CA VAL A 147 -13.11 2.83 -18.97
C VAL A 147 -12.71 3.63 -20.19
N SER A 148 -12.06 2.98 -21.15
CA SER A 148 -11.65 3.58 -22.43
C SER A 148 -11.75 2.58 -23.57
N ASN A 149 -11.59 3.04 -24.82
CA ASN A 149 -11.53 2.21 -26.02
C ASN A 149 -12.66 1.16 -26.13
N ALA A 150 -13.86 1.51 -25.66
CA ALA A 150 -15.02 0.63 -25.76
C ALA A 150 -15.39 0.38 -27.23
N ARG A 151 -15.65 -0.88 -27.57
CA ARG A 151 -16.02 -1.34 -28.91
C ARG A 151 -17.24 -2.24 -28.81
N ASN A 152 -18.21 -2.04 -29.71
CA ASN A 152 -19.44 -2.83 -29.85
C ASN A 152 -20.29 -2.89 -28.57
N GLY A 153 -20.21 -1.84 -27.75
CA GLY A 153 -20.90 -1.76 -26.47
C GLY A 153 -20.30 -0.70 -25.56
N PHE A 154 -20.85 -0.59 -24.36
CA PHE A 154 -20.40 0.37 -23.35
C PHE A 154 -20.67 -0.14 -21.93
N VAL A 155 -19.89 0.37 -20.98
CA VAL A 155 -20.12 0.17 -19.54
C VAL A 155 -21.15 1.19 -19.06
N SER A 156 -22.08 0.77 -18.19
CA SER A 156 -23.13 1.60 -17.61
C SER A 156 -23.42 1.18 -16.17
N LEU A 157 -24.25 1.94 -15.46
CA LEU A 157 -24.68 1.63 -14.11
C LEU A 157 -26.17 1.29 -14.09
N SER A 158 -26.61 0.39 -13.22
CA SER A 158 -28.00 -0.08 -13.17
C SER A 158 -29.03 1.03 -12.93
N ARG A 159 -28.61 2.12 -12.27
CA ARG A 159 -29.42 3.34 -12.08
C ARG A 159 -29.69 4.12 -13.37
N LYS A 160 -28.84 3.95 -14.38
CA LYS A 160 -28.92 4.60 -15.70
C LYS A 160 -28.35 3.69 -16.80
N PRO A 161 -29.01 2.55 -17.09
CA PRO A 161 -28.44 1.47 -17.91
C PRO A 161 -28.38 1.78 -19.42
N ALA A 162 -28.88 2.94 -19.84
CA ALA A 162 -28.80 3.43 -21.21
C ALA A 162 -27.74 4.51 -21.41
N GLU A 163 -27.14 5.04 -20.34
CA GLU A 163 -26.11 6.07 -20.41
C GLU A 163 -24.73 5.41 -20.16
N PRO A 164 -23.74 5.64 -21.03
CA PRO A 164 -22.39 5.15 -20.79
C PRO A 164 -21.76 5.87 -19.60
N VAL A 165 -20.95 5.13 -18.84
CA VAL A 165 -20.09 5.71 -17.79
C VAL A 165 -18.63 5.48 -18.13
N ALA A 166 -17.83 6.53 -17.97
CA ALA A 166 -16.38 6.44 -18.13
C ALA A 166 -15.68 5.98 -16.85
N LYS A 167 -16.36 6.03 -15.70
CA LYS A 167 -15.80 5.67 -14.39
C LYS A 167 -16.84 5.02 -13.48
N PHE A 168 -16.36 4.12 -12.63
CA PHE A 168 -17.11 3.51 -11.53
C PHE A 168 -16.14 3.08 -10.43
N SER A 169 -16.61 2.93 -9.19
CA SER A 169 -15.77 2.49 -8.06
C SER A 169 -15.78 0.97 -7.86
N GLN A 170 -14.77 0.45 -7.17
CA GLN A 170 -14.75 -0.94 -6.70
C GLN A 170 -15.97 -1.25 -5.81
N ALA A 171 -16.41 -0.31 -4.98
CA ALA A 171 -17.63 -0.47 -4.16
C ALA A 171 -18.91 -0.59 -5.01
N GLU A 172 -19.02 0.14 -6.13
CA GLU A 172 -20.15 -0.01 -7.07
C GLU A 172 -20.12 -1.39 -7.73
N LEU A 173 -18.94 -1.88 -8.11
CA LEU A 173 -18.76 -3.23 -8.66
C LEU A 173 -19.16 -4.32 -7.65
N GLU A 174 -18.72 -4.19 -6.40
CA GLU A 174 -19.09 -5.07 -5.29
C GLU A 174 -20.59 -5.07 -4.99
N SER A 175 -21.26 -3.93 -5.19
CA SER A 175 -22.71 -3.83 -5.05
C SER A 175 -23.49 -4.41 -6.24
N GLY A 176 -22.80 -4.88 -7.29
CA GLY A 176 -23.41 -5.53 -8.46
C GLY A 176 -24.16 -4.58 -9.39
N ILE A 177 -23.88 -3.28 -9.34
CA ILE A 177 -24.59 -2.27 -10.15
C ILE A 177 -23.86 -1.87 -11.42
N VAL A 178 -22.66 -2.41 -11.67
CA VAL A 178 -21.87 -2.13 -12.88
C VAL A 178 -22.24 -3.13 -13.97
N LEU A 179 -22.56 -2.62 -15.16
CA LEU A 179 -23.11 -3.39 -16.26
C LEU A 179 -22.31 -3.16 -17.54
N PHE A 180 -22.18 -4.19 -18.38
CA PHE A 180 -21.79 -4.04 -19.77
C PHE A 180 -23.00 -4.22 -20.68
N ARG A 181 -23.21 -3.31 -21.63
CA ARG A 181 -24.27 -3.39 -22.62
C ARG A 181 -23.70 -3.49 -24.03
N HIS A 182 -24.07 -4.55 -24.74
CA HIS A 182 -23.77 -4.69 -26.16
C HIS A 182 -24.67 -3.75 -26.98
N ASP A 183 -24.12 -3.10 -28.01
CA ASP A 183 -24.84 -2.07 -28.79
C ASP A 183 -25.84 -2.64 -29.83
N GLY A 184 -25.79 -3.95 -30.06
CA GLY A 184 -26.69 -4.67 -30.98
C GLY A 184 -26.14 -4.82 -32.39
N THR A 185 -24.91 -4.37 -32.65
CA THR A 185 -24.18 -4.65 -33.89
C THR A 185 -24.02 -6.15 -34.12
N ASN A 186 -23.81 -6.57 -35.37
CA ASN A 186 -23.68 -8.00 -35.70
C ASN A 186 -22.23 -8.49 -35.52
N THR A 187 -21.72 -8.42 -34.29
CA THR A 187 -20.35 -8.77 -33.93
C THR A 187 -20.32 -9.92 -32.93
N GLN A 188 -19.30 -10.77 -33.02
CA GLN A 188 -19.08 -11.88 -32.07
C GLN A 188 -18.22 -11.48 -30.87
N LYS A 189 -17.63 -10.28 -30.90
CA LYS A 189 -16.74 -9.76 -29.87
C LYS A 189 -17.05 -8.31 -29.59
N ALA A 190 -16.97 -7.93 -28.34
CA ALA A 190 -16.92 -6.56 -27.86
C ALA A 190 -15.77 -6.42 -26.86
N SER A 191 -15.36 -5.20 -26.55
CA SER A 191 -14.24 -4.98 -25.63
C SER A 191 -14.27 -3.59 -25.02
N PHE A 192 -13.56 -3.43 -23.91
CA PHE A 192 -13.20 -2.12 -23.38
C PHE A 192 -11.92 -2.25 -22.57
N ASP A 193 -11.17 -1.16 -22.46
CA ASP A 193 -9.95 -1.10 -21.67
C ASP A 193 -10.25 -0.50 -20.30
N VAL A 194 -9.57 -1.00 -19.27
CA VAL A 194 -9.70 -0.54 -17.89
C VAL A 194 -8.34 -0.22 -17.26
N VAL A 195 -8.34 0.84 -16.45
CA VAL A 195 -7.29 1.19 -15.49
C VAL A 195 -7.99 1.49 -14.17
N VAL A 196 -7.45 1.03 -13.04
CA VAL A 196 -7.90 1.51 -11.72
C VAL A 196 -6.87 2.47 -11.15
N ALA A 197 -7.36 3.52 -10.49
CA ALA A 197 -6.55 4.47 -9.74
C ALA A 197 -7.09 4.63 -8.32
N ASP A 198 -6.19 4.92 -7.39
CA ASP A 198 -6.52 5.33 -6.03
C ASP A 198 -6.77 6.85 -5.95
N GLN A 199 -7.07 7.34 -4.74
CA GLN A 199 -7.29 8.75 -4.45
C GLN A 199 -6.00 9.60 -4.51
N ALA A 200 -4.83 8.99 -4.30
CA ALA A 200 -3.53 9.66 -4.42
C ALA A 200 -3.07 9.80 -5.89
N GLY A 201 -3.77 9.15 -6.82
CA GLY A 201 -3.54 9.18 -8.25
C GLY A 201 -2.58 8.11 -8.76
N ALA A 202 -2.13 7.17 -7.92
CA ALA A 202 -1.39 6.02 -8.42
C ALA A 202 -2.36 5.07 -9.14
N THR A 203 -1.83 4.33 -10.12
CA THR A 203 -2.65 3.51 -11.02
C THR A 203 -2.15 2.08 -11.10
N SER A 204 -3.00 1.18 -11.59
CA SER A 204 -2.66 -0.21 -11.91
C SER A 204 -1.68 -0.38 -13.09
N GLY A 205 -1.09 0.71 -13.59
CA GLY A 205 -0.19 0.73 -14.74
C GLY A 205 -0.93 0.87 -16.08
N SER A 206 -0.44 0.17 -17.10
CA SER A 206 -1.03 0.18 -18.44
C SER A 206 -2.46 -0.36 -18.43
N ALA A 207 -3.29 0.19 -19.31
CA ALA A 207 -4.66 -0.28 -19.49
C ALA A 207 -4.70 -1.75 -19.88
N ARG A 208 -5.65 -2.50 -19.30
CA ARG A 208 -5.91 -3.91 -19.60
C ARG A 208 -7.26 -4.04 -20.30
N THR A 209 -7.33 -4.87 -21.33
CA THR A 209 -8.56 -5.08 -22.09
C THR A 209 -9.43 -6.14 -21.44
N VAL A 210 -10.69 -5.81 -21.19
CA VAL A 210 -11.77 -6.76 -20.92
C VAL A 210 -12.32 -7.25 -22.25
N GLN A 211 -12.31 -8.57 -22.44
CA GLN A 211 -12.83 -9.24 -23.64
C GLN A 211 -14.26 -9.67 -23.39
N VAL A 212 -15.15 -9.35 -24.32
CA VAL A 212 -16.57 -9.69 -24.21
C VAL A 212 -16.97 -10.58 -25.38
N ASP A 213 -17.37 -11.80 -25.08
CA ASP A 213 -17.94 -12.75 -26.02
C ASP A 213 -19.41 -12.45 -26.25
N VAL A 214 -19.81 -12.36 -27.51
CA VAL A 214 -21.17 -11.99 -27.89
C VAL A 214 -21.88 -13.21 -28.45
N THR A 215 -22.96 -13.63 -27.79
CA THR A 215 -23.78 -14.77 -28.17
C THR A 215 -25.12 -14.33 -28.78
N GLY A 216 -25.65 -15.12 -29.73
CA GLY A 216 -26.94 -14.88 -30.37
C GLY A 216 -26.85 -14.18 -31.72
#